data_AF-A0A4U1D703-F1
#
_entry.id   AF-A0A4U1D703-F1
#
_cell.length_a   1.000
_cell.length_b   1.000
_cell.length_c   1.000
_cell.angle_alpha   90.00
_cell.angle_beta   90.00
_cell.angle_gamma   90.00
#
_symmetry.space_group_name_H-M   'P 1'
#
loop_
_entity.id
_entity.type
_entity.pdbx_description
1 polymer ?
#
loop_
_entity_poly.entity_id
_entity_poly.type
_entity_poly.pdbx_seq_one_letter_code
_entity_poly.pdbx_strand_id
1 'polypeptide(L)'
;MLSFEEKLQIIESFPQLTRRDVSLGRVNFHYEESDYDKKTVVYHLHPNGNGFVYAEYLDEYEPDQKGMVNIREYSAKELRKIIEQSIESLAPRSNIESAIVGESEEEEYWINEDNFTLILIYEDEMWNVYAGLNLDGTFPSYNEAAQYLKEEGFRLK
;
A
#
# COMPACT_ATOMS: atom_id res chain seq x y z
N MET A 1 13.94 12.69 -15.66
CA MET A 1 12.67 12.23 -16.23
C MET A 1 12.91 10.99 -17.08
N LEU A 2 12.22 9.88 -16.80
CA LEU A 2 12.29 8.66 -17.61
C LEU A 2 11.43 8.79 -18.88
N SER A 3 11.87 8.13 -19.95
CA SER A 3 11.10 7.93 -21.18
C SER A 3 9.91 6.99 -20.96
N PHE A 4 8.98 6.96 -21.93
CA PHE A 4 7.85 6.03 -21.91
C PHE A 4 8.32 4.57 -21.80
N GLU A 5 9.33 4.16 -22.58
CA GLU A 5 9.79 2.77 -22.59
C GLU A 5 10.51 2.37 -21.30
N GLU A 6 11.28 3.28 -20.70
CA GLU A 6 11.90 3.02 -19.40
C GLU A 6 10.84 2.84 -18.30
N LYS A 7 9.79 3.67 -18.30
CA LYS A 7 8.67 3.51 -17.35
C LYS A 7 7.92 2.21 -17.62
N LEU A 8 7.62 1.91 -18.89
CA LEU A 8 6.91 0.71 -19.28
C LEU A 8 7.67 -0.54 -18.82
N GLN A 9 8.99 -0.60 -19.03
CA GLN A 9 9.83 -1.71 -18.58
C GLN A 9 9.82 -1.87 -17.05
N ILE A 10 9.83 -0.77 -16.29
CA ILE A 10 9.72 -0.82 -14.83
C ILE A 10 8.36 -1.38 -14.42
N ILE A 11 7.28 -0.89 -15.02
CA ILE A 11 5.92 -1.31 -14.65
C ILE A 11 5.67 -2.77 -15.04
N GLU A 12 6.11 -3.21 -16.22
CA GLU A 12 6.01 -4.60 -16.68
C GLU A 12 6.88 -5.57 -15.88
N SER A 13 7.81 -5.07 -15.06
CA SER A 13 8.58 -5.91 -14.13
C SER A 13 7.77 -6.38 -12.91
N PHE A 14 6.56 -5.84 -12.69
CA PHE A 14 5.65 -6.29 -11.65
C PHE A 14 4.68 -7.36 -12.23
N PRO A 15 4.91 -8.66 -11.97
CA PRO A 15 4.16 -9.74 -12.62
C PRO A 15 2.67 -9.77 -12.23
N GLN A 16 2.33 -9.11 -11.13
CA GLN A 16 0.98 -8.99 -10.58
C GLN A 16 0.13 -7.92 -11.27
N LEU A 17 0.74 -7.10 -12.14
CA LEU A 17 0.01 -6.10 -12.92
C LEU A 17 -0.37 -6.63 -14.30
N THR A 18 -1.66 -6.49 -14.63
CA THR A 18 -2.19 -6.76 -15.96
C THR A 18 -2.23 -5.48 -16.79
N ARG A 19 -1.50 -5.45 -17.90
CA ARG A 19 -1.53 -4.36 -18.87
C ARG A 19 -2.88 -4.29 -19.58
N ARG A 20 -3.41 -3.08 -19.74
CA ARG A 20 -4.58 -2.78 -20.57
C ARG A 20 -4.28 -1.60 -21.48
N ASP A 21 -4.20 -1.84 -22.78
CA ASP A 21 -4.04 -0.77 -23.76
C ASP A 21 -5.35 0.04 -23.88
N VAL A 22 -5.22 1.36 -24.00
CA VAL A 22 -6.36 2.27 -24.19
C VAL A 22 -6.12 3.20 -25.39
N SER A 23 -7.07 4.10 -25.66
CA SER A 23 -6.98 5.00 -26.81
C SER A 23 -5.73 5.89 -26.79
N LEU A 24 -5.30 6.33 -27.97
CA LEU A 24 -4.17 7.25 -28.18
C LEU A 24 -2.81 6.69 -27.70
N GLY A 25 -2.64 5.36 -27.76
CA GLY A 25 -1.38 4.70 -27.40
C GLY A 25 -1.06 4.78 -25.91
N ARG A 26 -2.02 5.13 -25.07
CA ARG A 26 -1.88 5.06 -23.61
C ARG A 26 -2.04 3.63 -23.12
N VAL A 27 -1.48 3.36 -21.96
CA VAL A 27 -1.62 2.08 -21.27
C VAL A 27 -1.98 2.28 -19.80
N ASN A 28 -2.79 1.37 -19.27
CA ASN A 28 -3.08 1.23 -17.85
C ASN A 28 -2.51 -0.10 -17.36
N PHE A 29 -2.29 -0.19 -16.05
CA PHE A 29 -1.91 -1.42 -15.37
C PHE A 29 -2.81 -1.65 -14.17
N HIS A 30 -3.35 -2.86 -14.09
CA HIS A 30 -4.36 -3.25 -13.11
C HIS A 30 -3.83 -4.35 -12.21
N TYR A 31 -4.02 -4.22 -10.91
CA TYR A 31 -3.89 -5.30 -9.94
C TYR A 31 -5.25 -5.99 -9.81
N GLU A 32 -5.39 -7.16 -10.44
CA GLU A 32 -6.70 -7.82 -10.58
C GLU A 32 -7.18 -8.50 -9.29
N GLU A 33 -6.23 -8.81 -8.41
CA GLU A 33 -6.45 -9.43 -7.09
C GLU A 33 -6.77 -8.40 -6.01
N SER A 34 -7.00 -7.13 -6.35
CA SER A 34 -7.37 -6.10 -5.37
C SER A 34 -8.55 -6.52 -4.50
N ASP A 35 -8.46 -6.25 -3.20
CA ASP A 35 -9.58 -6.45 -2.24
C ASP A 35 -10.64 -5.34 -2.33
N TYR A 36 -10.35 -4.29 -3.11
CA TYR A 36 -11.24 -3.17 -3.39
C TYR A 36 -11.80 -3.25 -4.81
N ASP A 37 -12.92 -2.56 -5.06
CA ASP A 37 -13.43 -2.33 -6.43
C ASP A 37 -12.37 -1.64 -7.32
N LYS A 38 -11.47 -0.86 -6.71
CA LYS A 38 -10.36 -0.19 -7.39
C LYS A 38 -9.26 -1.18 -7.71
N LYS A 39 -9.00 -1.37 -9.01
CA LYS A 39 -7.94 -2.25 -9.53
C LYS A 39 -6.80 -1.53 -10.24
N THR A 40 -7.01 -0.27 -10.64
CA THR A 40 -6.03 0.47 -11.45
C THR A 40 -4.89 0.99 -10.57
N VAL A 41 -3.69 0.48 -10.81
CA VAL A 41 -2.44 0.92 -10.16
C VAL A 41 -1.76 2.00 -10.99
N VAL A 42 -1.54 1.76 -12.29
CA VAL A 42 -1.02 2.79 -13.21
C VAL A 42 -2.11 3.21 -14.17
N TYR A 43 -2.34 4.52 -14.26
CA TYR A 43 -3.38 5.10 -15.09
C TYR A 43 -2.78 6.04 -16.14
N HIS A 44 -3.25 5.86 -17.38
CA HIS A 44 -2.98 6.75 -18.51
C HIS A 44 -1.49 7.02 -18.76
N LEU A 45 -0.63 5.99 -18.66
CA LEU A 45 0.76 6.13 -19.08
C LEU A 45 0.79 6.45 -20.58
N HIS A 46 1.20 7.67 -20.90
CA HIS A 46 1.16 8.27 -22.21
C HIS A 46 2.52 8.10 -22.90
N PRO A 47 2.55 7.96 -24.24
CA PRO A 47 3.80 7.91 -25.02
C PRO A 47 4.78 9.09 -24.84
N ASN A 48 4.39 10.15 -24.11
CA ASN A 48 5.25 11.28 -23.77
C ASN A 48 6.00 11.07 -22.44
N GLY A 49 5.84 9.89 -21.82
CA GLY A 49 6.44 9.53 -20.53
C GLY A 49 5.63 9.98 -19.32
N ASN A 50 4.52 10.71 -19.45
CA ASN A 50 3.68 11.06 -18.31
C ASN A 50 2.66 9.95 -17.98
N GLY A 51 2.22 9.87 -16.73
CA GLY A 51 1.17 8.97 -16.27
C GLY A 51 0.81 9.25 -14.82
N PHE A 52 -0.01 8.38 -14.24
CA PHE A 52 -0.41 8.48 -12.85
C PHE A 52 -0.32 7.13 -12.14
N VAL A 53 -0.05 7.15 -10.85
CA VAL A 53 -0.11 5.96 -9.98
C VAL A 53 -1.13 6.18 -8.87
N TYR A 54 -1.89 5.16 -8.52
CA TYR A 54 -2.87 5.21 -7.44
C TYR A 54 -2.19 5.22 -6.06
N ALA A 55 -2.58 6.13 -5.19
CA ALA A 55 -1.95 6.36 -3.89
C ALA A 55 -2.94 6.91 -2.85
N GLU A 56 -4.24 6.61 -2.97
CA GLU A 56 -5.28 7.12 -2.06
C GLU A 56 -5.06 6.70 -0.59
N TYR A 57 -4.48 5.52 -0.39
CA TYR A 57 -4.20 4.94 0.93
C TYR A 57 -2.73 5.10 1.34
N LEU A 58 -1.98 6.01 0.70
CA LEU A 58 -0.57 6.22 0.98
C LEU A 58 -0.32 7.61 1.57
N ASP A 59 -0.05 7.67 2.87
CA ASP A 59 0.12 8.93 3.62
C ASP A 59 1.32 9.77 3.17
N GLU A 60 2.33 9.16 2.53
CA GLU A 60 3.51 9.84 2.02
C GLU A 60 3.26 10.68 0.75
N TYR A 61 2.06 10.61 0.17
CA TYR A 61 1.75 11.21 -1.12
C TYR A 61 0.55 12.16 -1.05
N GLU A 62 0.52 13.11 -1.99
CA GLU A 62 -0.61 14.03 -2.17
C GLU A 62 -1.37 13.66 -3.45
N PRO A 63 -2.28 12.66 -3.40
CA PRO A 63 -3.07 12.28 -4.57
C PRO A 63 -4.10 13.35 -4.94
N ASP A 64 -4.51 13.35 -6.21
CA ASP A 64 -5.66 14.14 -6.66
C ASP A 64 -7.00 13.59 -6.14
N GLN A 65 -8.11 14.23 -6.52
CA GLN A 65 -9.47 13.81 -6.12
C GLN A 65 -9.86 12.37 -6.56
N LYS A 66 -9.05 11.70 -7.37
CA LYS A 66 -9.26 10.32 -7.85
C LYS A 66 -8.28 9.34 -7.19
N GLY A 67 -7.52 9.79 -6.20
CA GLY A 67 -6.49 9.00 -5.55
C GLY A 67 -5.22 8.86 -6.39
N MET A 68 -4.97 9.75 -7.37
CA MET A 68 -3.89 9.57 -8.35
C MET A 68 -2.75 10.57 -8.17
N VAL A 69 -1.52 10.09 -8.22
CA VAL A 69 -0.29 10.89 -8.16
C VAL A 69 0.36 10.95 -9.54
N ASN A 70 0.70 12.17 -9.98
CA ASN A 70 1.36 12.39 -11.26
C ASN A 70 2.83 11.93 -11.19
N ILE A 71 3.23 11.01 -12.06
CA ILE A 71 4.58 10.42 -12.07
C ILE A 71 5.51 11.01 -13.13
N ARG A 72 5.22 12.20 -13.68
CA ARG A 72 6.00 12.83 -14.76
C ARG A 72 7.50 12.82 -14.44
N GLU A 73 7.88 13.37 -13.30
CA GLU A 73 9.27 13.65 -12.93
C GLU A 73 9.93 12.53 -12.10
N TYR A 74 9.25 11.40 -11.90
CA TYR A 74 9.76 10.30 -11.07
C TYR A 74 11.02 9.67 -11.67
N SER A 75 11.99 9.40 -10.80
CA SER A 75 13.11 8.50 -11.05
C SER A 75 12.66 7.03 -11.07
N ALA A 76 13.53 6.13 -11.53
CA ALA A 76 13.22 4.70 -11.54
C ALA A 76 12.97 4.13 -10.12
N LYS A 77 13.70 4.63 -9.13
CA LYS A 77 13.55 4.21 -7.73
C LYS A 77 12.21 4.68 -7.15
N GLU A 78 11.87 5.94 -7.36
CA GLU A 78 10.59 6.50 -6.88
C GLU A 78 9.40 5.82 -7.58
N LEU A 79 9.50 5.57 -8.89
CA LEU A 79 8.45 4.89 -9.64
C LEU A 79 8.24 3.46 -9.15
N ARG A 80 9.32 2.71 -8.91
CA ARG A 80 9.22 1.36 -8.34
C ARG A 80 8.58 1.41 -6.95
N LYS A 81 9.03 2.33 -6.08
CA LYS A 81 8.51 2.49 -4.71
C LYS A 81 6.99 2.73 -4.71
N ILE A 82 6.51 3.72 -5.46
CA ILE A 82 5.08 4.06 -5.43
C ILE A 82 4.21 2.95 -6.04
N ILE A 83 4.69 2.23 -7.06
CA ILE A 83 3.93 1.11 -7.64
C ILE A 83 3.84 -0.05 -6.64
N GLU A 84 4.94 -0.37 -5.95
CA GLU A 84 4.97 -1.40 -4.92
C GLU A 84 4.00 -1.07 -3.79
N GLN A 85 4.07 0.15 -3.23
CA GLN A 85 3.15 0.62 -2.19
C GLN A 85 1.69 0.67 -2.68
N SER A 86 1.46 1.02 -3.95
CA SER A 86 0.11 1.00 -4.54
C SER A 86 -0.47 -0.41 -4.64
N ILE A 87 0.36 -1.41 -4.98
CA ILE A 87 -0.07 -2.82 -5.00
C ILE A 87 -0.32 -3.30 -3.58
N GLU A 88 0.59 -3.04 -2.64
CA GLU A 88 0.45 -3.44 -1.24
C GLU A 88 -0.80 -2.85 -0.60
N SER A 89 -1.10 -1.58 -0.84
CA SER A 89 -2.31 -0.94 -0.30
C SER A 89 -3.62 -1.44 -0.92
N LEU A 90 -3.56 -2.18 -2.03
CA LEU A 90 -4.71 -2.83 -2.66
C LEU A 90 -4.74 -4.35 -2.42
N ALA A 91 -3.68 -4.93 -1.86
CA ALA A 91 -3.53 -6.38 -1.69
C ALA A 91 -4.60 -6.95 -0.74
N PRO A 92 -5.14 -8.16 -1.02
CA PRO A 92 -5.95 -8.88 -0.06
C PRO A 92 -5.18 -9.07 1.24
N ARG A 93 -5.85 -8.79 2.36
CA ARG A 93 -5.37 -9.19 3.68
C ARG A 93 -5.17 -10.70 3.69
N SER A 94 -4.11 -11.18 4.35
CA SER A 94 -3.93 -12.61 4.57
C SER A 94 -5.08 -13.17 5.40
N ASN A 95 -5.37 -14.48 5.29
CA ASN A 95 -6.40 -15.13 6.12
C ASN A 95 -6.20 -14.91 7.63
N ILE A 96 -4.94 -14.72 8.06
CA ILE A 96 -4.59 -14.44 9.45
C ILE A 96 -4.97 -13.00 9.79
N GLU A 97 -4.58 -12.02 8.96
CA GLU A 97 -4.97 -10.62 9.13
C GLU A 97 -6.48 -10.44 9.09
N SER A 98 -7.19 -11.04 8.12
CA SER A 98 -8.65 -10.98 8.07
C SER A 98 -9.32 -11.55 9.33
N ALA A 99 -8.73 -12.58 9.96
CA ALA A 99 -9.26 -13.17 11.18
C ALA A 99 -9.01 -12.30 12.44
N ILE A 100 -7.97 -11.46 12.41
CA ILE A 100 -7.62 -10.53 13.50
C ILE A 100 -8.40 -9.22 13.35
N VAL A 101 -8.44 -8.70 12.13
CA VAL A 101 -8.94 -7.35 11.83
C VAL A 101 -10.45 -7.35 11.66
N GLY A 102 -11.03 -8.42 11.11
CA GLY A 102 -12.46 -8.45 10.81
C GLY A 102 -12.89 -7.24 9.98
N GLU A 103 -13.85 -6.46 10.50
CA GLU A 103 -14.37 -5.22 9.91
C GLU A 103 -13.83 -3.94 10.60
N SER A 104 -12.82 -4.02 11.46
CA SER A 104 -12.31 -2.84 12.17
C SER A 104 -11.71 -1.81 11.20
N GLU A 105 -12.13 -0.56 11.30
CA GLU A 105 -11.61 0.55 10.48
C GLU A 105 -10.28 1.12 11.02
N GLU A 106 -9.97 0.88 12.30
CA GLU A 106 -8.78 1.42 12.99
C GLU A 106 -7.74 0.32 13.24
N GLU A 107 -6.95 0.02 12.20
CA GLU A 107 -5.80 -0.88 12.26
C GLU A 107 -4.48 -0.18 11.89
N GLU A 108 -3.39 -0.58 12.54
CA GLU A 108 -2.03 -0.14 12.21
C GLU A 108 -1.08 -1.33 12.15
N TYR A 109 -0.20 -1.32 11.15
CA TYR A 109 0.84 -2.33 11.00
C TYR A 109 2.16 -1.79 11.52
N TRP A 110 2.80 -2.54 12.40
CA TRP A 110 4.06 -2.15 13.04
C TRP A 110 5.13 -3.18 12.70
N ILE A 111 6.31 -2.73 12.26
CA ILE A 111 7.41 -3.59 11.79
C ILE A 111 8.69 -3.32 12.57
N ASN A 112 9.49 -4.34 12.86
CA ASN A 112 10.81 -4.20 13.50
C ASN A 112 11.98 -4.42 12.49
N GLU A 113 13.22 -4.34 12.96
CA GLU A 113 14.43 -4.50 12.12
C GLU A 113 14.57 -5.91 11.51
N ASP A 114 13.97 -6.93 12.14
CA ASP A 114 13.97 -8.32 11.70
C ASP A 114 12.79 -8.66 10.76
N ASN A 115 12.04 -7.65 10.30
CA ASN A 115 10.81 -7.78 9.49
C ASN A 115 9.67 -8.57 10.17
N PHE A 116 9.66 -8.68 11.51
CA PHE A 116 8.46 -9.13 12.21
C PHE A 116 7.42 -8.02 12.21
N THR A 117 6.15 -8.38 11.98
CA THR A 117 5.03 -7.44 11.94
C THR A 117 4.04 -7.75 13.06
N LEU A 118 3.60 -6.71 13.75
CA LEU A 118 2.49 -6.71 14.70
C LEU A 118 1.35 -5.86 14.15
N ILE A 119 0.12 -6.21 14.53
CA ILE A 119 -1.09 -5.47 14.16
C ILE A 119 -1.64 -4.82 15.43
N LEU A 120 -1.78 -3.51 15.42
CA LEU A 120 -2.46 -2.75 16.46
C LEU A 120 -3.88 -2.46 15.99
N ILE A 121 -4.89 -2.83 16.77
CA ILE A 121 -6.31 -2.71 16.44
C ILE A 121 -7.11 -2.16 17.62
N TYR A 122 -8.08 -1.30 17.35
CA TYR A 122 -9.07 -0.88 18.35
C TYR A 122 -10.31 -1.77 18.30
N GLU A 123 -10.52 -2.58 19.34
CA GLU A 123 -11.66 -3.49 19.49
C GLU A 123 -12.06 -3.63 20.97
N ASP A 124 -13.34 -3.89 21.24
CA ASP A 124 -13.86 -4.04 22.60
C ASP A 124 -13.45 -2.92 23.58
N GLU A 125 -13.46 -1.68 23.08
CA GLU A 125 -13.06 -0.46 23.82
C GLU A 125 -11.59 -0.42 24.26
N MET A 126 -10.74 -1.30 23.72
CA MET A 126 -9.33 -1.43 24.06
C MET A 126 -8.45 -1.46 22.79
N TRP A 127 -7.18 -1.13 22.96
CA TRP A 127 -6.15 -1.23 21.92
C TRP A 127 -5.41 -2.56 22.06
N ASN A 128 -5.57 -3.46 21.10
CA ASN A 128 -5.00 -4.79 21.12
C ASN A 128 -3.84 -4.89 20.11
N VAL A 129 -2.75 -5.53 20.54
CA VAL A 129 -1.57 -5.81 19.70
C VAL A 129 -1.53 -7.29 19.42
N TYR A 130 -1.44 -7.67 18.15
CA TYR A 130 -1.46 -9.05 17.68
C TYR A 130 -0.15 -9.43 16.97
N ALA A 131 0.40 -10.58 17.37
CA ALA A 131 1.50 -11.26 16.70
C ALA A 131 0.96 -12.45 15.90
N GLY A 132 0.47 -12.17 14.69
CA GLY A 132 -0.40 -13.11 13.98
C GLY A 132 -1.65 -13.40 14.82
N LEU A 133 -2.09 -14.66 14.92
CA LEU A 133 -3.31 -15.02 15.66
C LEU A 133 -3.17 -14.91 17.20
N ASN A 134 -2.01 -14.54 17.73
CA ASN A 134 -1.79 -14.45 19.17
C ASN A 134 -1.94 -13.00 19.64
N LEU A 135 -2.78 -12.79 20.66
CA LEU A 135 -2.83 -11.53 21.40
C LEU A 135 -1.52 -11.36 22.18
N ASP A 136 -0.77 -10.32 21.85
CA ASP A 136 0.52 -9.97 22.46
C ASP A 136 0.32 -8.99 23.62
N GLY A 137 -0.59 -8.02 23.47
CA GLY A 137 -0.91 -7.06 24.53
C GLY A 137 -2.25 -6.36 24.34
N THR A 138 -2.83 -5.88 25.44
CA THR A 138 -4.09 -5.11 25.47
C THR A 138 -3.89 -3.86 26.32
N PHE A 139 -4.24 -2.70 25.78
CA PHE A 139 -3.95 -1.40 26.36
C PHE A 139 -5.21 -0.52 26.40
N PRO A 140 -5.39 0.28 27.47
CA PRO A 140 -6.55 1.17 27.60
C PRO A 140 -6.48 2.41 26.70
N SER A 141 -5.34 2.70 26.06
CA SER A 141 -5.20 3.84 25.17
C SER A 141 -4.20 3.59 24.04
N TYR A 142 -4.41 4.28 22.92
CA TYR A 142 -3.51 4.24 21.76
C TYR A 142 -2.08 4.58 22.15
N ASN A 143 -1.89 5.62 22.98
CA ASN A 143 -0.56 6.08 23.37
C ASN A 143 0.21 5.01 24.14
N GLU A 144 -0.47 4.22 24.99
CA GLU A 144 0.16 3.13 25.73
C GLU A 144 0.54 1.98 24.79
N ALA A 145 -0.33 1.59 23.86
CA ALA A 145 -0.03 0.56 22.87
C ALA A 145 1.12 0.97 21.94
N ALA A 146 1.08 2.20 21.41
CA ALA A 146 2.13 2.75 20.55
C ALA A 146 3.46 2.93 21.31
N GLN A 147 3.41 3.24 22.61
CA GLN A 147 4.62 3.29 23.43
C GLN A 147 5.22 1.89 23.61
N TYR A 148 4.40 0.88 23.94
CA TYR A 148 4.83 -0.51 24.03
C TYR A 148 5.54 -0.96 22.75
N LEU A 149 4.92 -0.72 21.59
CA LEU A 149 5.48 -1.09 20.29
C LEU A 149 6.84 -0.43 20.04
N LYS A 150 6.97 0.86 20.35
CA LYS A 150 8.25 1.59 20.22
C LYS A 150 9.32 1.05 21.16
N GLU A 151 8.96 0.70 22.40
CA GLU A 151 9.89 0.13 23.39
C GLU A 151 10.40 -1.24 22.96
N GLU A 152 9.55 -2.05 22.32
CA GLU A 152 9.89 -3.35 21.73
C GLU A 152 10.65 -3.24 20.37
N GLY A 153 10.96 -2.01 19.93
CA GLY A 153 11.74 -1.78 18.71
C GLY A 153 10.93 -1.85 17.41
N PHE A 154 9.61 -1.79 17.50
CA PHE A 154 8.73 -1.66 16.34
C PHE A 154 8.55 -0.19 15.94
N ARG A 155 8.32 0.02 14.65
CA ARG A 155 7.92 1.31 14.07
C ARG A 155 6.69 1.11 13.20
N LEU A 156 5.84 2.14 13.13
CA LEU A 156 4.74 2.17 12.18
C LEU A 156 5.28 1.92 10.77
N LYS A 157 4.66 0.97 10.06
CA LYS A 157 5.08 0.49 8.75
C LYS A 157 4.84 1.55 7.67
#